data_AF-A0A5E4BSA6-F1
#
_entry.id   AF-A0A5E4BSA6-F1
#
_cell.length_a   1.000
_cell.length_b   1.000
_cell.length_c   1.000
_cell.angle_alpha   90.00
_cell.angle_beta   90.00
_cell.angle_gamma   90.00
#
_symmetry.space_group_name_H-M   'P 1'
#
loop_
_entity.id
_entity.type
_entity.pdbx_description
1 polymer ?
#
loop_
_entity_poly.entity_id
_entity_poly.type
_entity_poly.pdbx_seq_one_letter_code
_entity_poly.pdbx_strand_id
1 'polypeptide(L)' 'MPTAAAPIISSVQKLVLYETRARYFLVGSNHAETKYRVLKIDRTEPKDLVIIDDR' A
#
# COMPACT_ATOMS: atom_id res chain seq x y z
N MET A 1 5.34 -19.02 29.24
CA MET A 1 6.31 -18.14 28.57
C MET A 1 5.57 -17.44 27.44
N PRO A 2 5.43 -16.10 27.43
CA PRO A 2 4.80 -15.43 26.31
C PRO A 2 5.80 -15.48 25.14
N THR A 3 5.43 -16.18 24.07
CA THR A 3 6.15 -16.12 22.79
C THR A 3 6.13 -14.67 22.34
N ALA A 4 7.29 -14.03 22.35
CA ALA A 4 7.47 -12.68 21.82
C ALA A 4 6.89 -12.67 20.40
N ALA A 5 5.76 -11.99 20.22
CA ALA A 5 5.24 -11.72 18.90
C ALA A 5 6.38 -11.01 18.16
N ALA A 6 6.95 -11.67 17.15
CA ALA A 6 7.91 -11.03 16.26
C ALA A 6 7.31 -9.68 15.86
N PRO A 7 8.11 -8.59 15.86
CA PRO A 7 7.57 -7.29 15.51
C PRO A 7 6.87 -7.50 14.17
N ILE A 8 5.58 -7.15 14.11
CA ILE A 8 4.84 -7.12 12.85
C ILE A 8 5.49 -5.96 12.10
N ILE A 9 6.67 -6.20 11.51
CA ILE A 9 7.28 -5.29 10.56
C ILE A 9 6.32 -5.38 9.39
N SER A 10 5.37 -4.45 9.37
CA SER A 10 4.42 -4.34 8.28
C SER A 10 5.24 -4.22 7.00
N SER A 11 4.85 -4.95 5.97
CA SER A 11 5.50 -4.89 4.66
C SER A 11 5.47 -3.48 4.05
N VAL A 12 4.67 -2.57 4.62
CA VAL A 12 4.54 -1.17 4.27
C VAL A 12 4.78 -0.32 5.51
N GLN A 13 5.77 0.57 5.47
CA GLN A 13 6.16 1.49 6.53
C GLN A 13 6.16 2.95 6.05
N LYS A 14 6.35 3.17 4.75
CA LYS A 14 6.24 4.46 4.06
C LYS A 14 5.03 4.44 3.13
N LEU A 15 4.24 5.50 3.13
CA LEU A 15 3.03 5.64 2.29
C LEU A 15 3.02 7.03 1.64
N VAL A 16 2.75 7.06 0.34
CA VAL A 16 2.62 8.29 -0.45
C VAL A 16 1.33 8.22 -1.27
N LEU A 17 0.54 9.29 -1.24
CA LEU A 17 -0.67 9.43 -2.03
C LEU A 17 -0.43 10.39 -3.19
N TYR A 18 -0.71 9.94 -4.41
CA TYR A 18 -0.77 10.78 -5.60
C TYR A 18 -2.22 10.98 -6.01
N GLU A 19 -2.61 12.23 -6.18
CA GLU A 19 -3.93 12.62 -6.65
C GLU A 19 -3.91 13.01 -8.11
N THR A 20 -4.92 12.53 -8.84
CA THR A 20 -5.28 13.02 -10.17
C THR A 20 -6.77 13.35 -10.20
N ARG A 21 -7.23 13.93 -11.32
CA ARG A 21 -8.64 14.31 -11.49
C ARG A 21 -9.62 13.15 -11.28
N ALA A 22 -9.26 11.93 -11.72
CA ALA A 22 -10.16 10.78 -11.70
C ALA A 22 -9.66 9.61 -10.85
N ARG A 23 -8.41 9.65 -10.36
CA ARG A 23 -7.80 8.52 -9.64
C ARG A 23 -6.93 8.97 -8.48
N TYR A 24 -6.88 8.15 -7.44
CA TYR A 24 -5.84 8.18 -6.44
C TYR A 24 -4.90 6.99 -6.61
N PHE A 25 -3.60 7.22 -6.40
CA PHE A 25 -2.59 6.17 -6.34
C PHE A 25 -1.96 6.21 -4.96
N LEU A 26 -2.17 5.16 -4.18
CA LEU A 26 -1.49 5.00 -2.90
C LEU A 26 -0.32 4.06 -3.10
N VAL A 27 0.89 4.58 -2.92
CA VAL A 27 2.14 3.84 -3.04
C VAL A 27 2.67 3.57 -1.64
N GLY A 28 2.75 2.30 -1.27
CA GLY A 28 3.34 1.84 -0.03
C GLY A 28 4.69 1.17 -0.27
N SER A 29 5.67 1.43 0.59
CA SER A 29 6.95 0.72 0.58
C SER A 29 7.43 0.36 1.99
N ASN A 30 8.32 -0.63 2.08
CA ASN A 30 9.06 -0.88 3.32
C ASN A 30 10.14 0.20 3.52
N HIS A 31 10.70 0.28 4.73
CA HIS A 31 11.71 1.28 5.07
C HIS A 31 12.96 1.21 4.16
N ALA A 32 13.35 -0.02 3.79
CA ALA A 32 14.47 -0.30 2.90
C ALA A 32 14.17 -0.06 1.41
N GLU A 33 12.94 0.32 1.04
CA GLU A 33 12.58 0.64 -0.34
C GLU A 33 12.85 -0.50 -1.35
N THR A 34 12.75 -1.75 -0.88
CA THR A 34 12.94 -2.96 -1.69
C THR A 34 11.64 -3.64 -2.08
N LYS A 35 10.52 -3.26 -1.45
CA LYS A 35 9.18 -3.75 -1.78
C LYS A 35 8.24 -2.57 -1.95
N TYR A 36 7.47 -2.60 -3.02
CA TYR A 36 6.47 -1.59 -3.34
C TYR A 36 5.11 -2.24 -3.56
N ARG A 37 4.06 -1.60 -3.04
CA ARG A 37 2.66 -1.98 -3.28
C ARG A 37 1.92 -0.75 -3.77
N VAL A 38 1.09 -0.91 -4.81
CA VAL A 38 0.35 0.22 -5.37
C VAL A 38 -1.14 -0.11 -5.39
N LEU A 39 -1.92 0.71 -4.68
CA LEU A 39 -3.37 0.69 -4.73
C LEU A 39 -3.86 1.78 -5.69
N LYS A 40 -4.64 1.37 -6.70
CA LYS A 40 -5.29 2.30 -7.64
C LYS A 40 -6.75 2.42 -7.25
N ILE A 41 -7.17 3.65 -6.98
CA ILE A 41 -8.53 3.99 -6.60
C ILE A 41 -9.13 4.82 -7.72
N ASP A 42 -10.18 4.32 -8.35
CA ASP A 42 -10.98 5.12 -9.27
C ASP A 42 -11.96 5.99 -8.47
N ARG A 43 -11.95 7.31 -8.71
CA ARG A 43 -12.83 8.27 -8.03
C ARG A 43 -14.20 8.35 -8.68
N THR A 44 -14.32 7.86 -9.91
CA THR A 44 -15.55 7.95 -10.71
C THR A 44 -16.41 6.71 -10.56
N GLU A 45 -15.81 5.58 -10.19
CA GLU A 45 -16.50 4.31 -9.93
C GLU A 45 -16.33 3.89 -8.47
N PRO A 46 -17.36 4.08 -7.60
CA PRO A 46 -17.24 3.84 -6.16
C PRO A 46 -17.17 2.35 -5.77
N LYS A 47 -17.09 1.42 -6.71
CA LYS A 47 -17.29 -0.03 -6.46
C LYS A 47 -16.05 -0.90 -6.66
N ASP A 48 -15.07 -0.50 -7.46
CA ASP A 48 -13.92 -1.36 -7.79
C ASP A 48 -12.57 -0.74 -7.36
N LEU A 49 -11.95 -1.35 -6.36
CA LEU A 49 -10.59 -1.07 -5.93
C LEU A 49 -9.65 -2.12 -6.53
N VAL A 50 -8.71 -1.70 -7.38
CA VAL A 50 -7.73 -2.62 -7.97
C VAL A 50 -6.43 -2.57 -7.15
N ILE A 51 -6.14 -3.67 -6.45
CA ILE A 51 -4.93 -3.84 -5.66
C ILE A 51 -3.89 -4.59 -6.50
N ILE A 52 -2.71 -4.00 -6.69
CA ILE A 52 -1.60 -4.63 -7.41
C ILE A 52 -0.42 -4.77 -6.44
N ASP A 53 0.10 -6.00 -6.36
CA ASP A 53 1.28 -6.35 -5.57
C ASP A 53 2.37 -6.81 -6.54
N ASP A 54 3.55 -6.21 -6.49
CA ASP A 54 4.72 -6.75 -7.20
C ASP A 54 5.23 -7.93 -6.35
N ARG A 55 5.12 -9.15 -6.89
CA ARG A 55 5.59 -10.37 -6.21
C ARG A 55 7.09 -10.55 -6.36
#